data_AF-A0A1I8MZX5-F1
#
_entry.id   AF-A0A1I8MZX5-F1
#
_cell.length_a   1.000
_cell.length_b   1.000
_cell.length_c   1.000
_cell.angle_alpha   90.00
_cell.angle_beta   90.00
_cell.angle_gamma   90.00
#
_symmetry.space_group_name_H-M   'P 1'
#
loop_
_entity.id
_entity.type
_entity.pdbx_description
1 polymer ?
#
loop_
_entity_poly.entity_id
_entity_poly.type
_entity_poly.pdbx_seq_one_letter_code
_entity_poly.pdbx_strand_id
1 'polypeptide(L)'
;MCGILCCFSKTDHECLSKELIGILHNRGPNSESILTVNEIIFAGFVLHHQGTEMCPQPIKTDRHIFIFNGDVFNLPRNACEISDTNWIFNKISGAKDERALISCFRSIEGPFSFILYDNRLGNLFFGRDSLGRNSLLMENSKSHLRILSTSYLSQDKRTEIAAVELPPLGIYKINKDNNKCCVVFPWQQPEEHWIAQARSLEATIGVRVLVECPIEPSWLSISTINHKFSFNFYNIQVEKNSTAREIYETLLKNCEVLEAIDEFTQLLEYSVEQRVTKTTSFCAICHHHKSLSCNHSKIAILFSGGIDCTILAILTNKFVKTTDPIDLINVSFEALNAPIANWSVPDRQSAIKSFESLKKLCPHRKWNFIEVNVTRKELYTRLSNHIKHLIYPLNTVLDESIGCAFWFAAQGKGVLDESIGCAFWFAAQGKGVVSGETFDSTAEVVLVGSGADELFGGYVTHKNAYNRCIGSHDEKETSLLMELKNIG
;
A
#
# COMPACT_ATOMS: atom_id res chain seq x y z
N MET A 1 -1.42 -7.73 -4.51
CA MET A 1 -1.96 -6.58 -5.29
C MET A 1 -2.03 -6.99 -6.74
N CYS A 2 -3.00 -6.56 -7.53
CA CYS A 2 -3.06 -6.90 -8.96
C CYS A 2 -1.90 -6.28 -9.77
N GLY A 3 -1.59 -6.90 -10.92
CA GLY A 3 -0.73 -6.34 -11.96
C GLY A 3 -1.60 -5.79 -13.09
N ILE A 4 -1.39 -4.54 -13.48
CA ILE A 4 -2.16 -3.89 -14.56
C ILE A 4 -1.23 -3.23 -15.56
N LEU A 5 -1.58 -3.28 -16.85
CA LEU A 5 -0.82 -2.66 -17.92
C LEU A 5 -1.71 -2.23 -19.09
N CYS A 6 -1.38 -1.07 -19.66
CA CYS A 6 -1.81 -0.59 -20.97
C CYS A 6 -0.59 -0.15 -21.78
N CYS A 7 -0.47 -0.58 -23.04
CA CYS A 7 0.59 -0.18 -23.96
C CYS A 7 -0.01 0.38 -25.25
N PHE A 8 0.33 1.62 -25.59
CA PHE A 8 0.20 2.14 -26.95
C PHE A 8 1.47 1.81 -27.73
N SER A 9 1.38 0.87 -28.68
CA SER A 9 2.52 0.58 -29.55
C SER A 9 2.63 1.64 -30.66
N LYS A 10 3.85 2.09 -30.93
CA LYS A 10 4.19 3.02 -32.03
C LYS A 10 4.88 2.30 -33.20
N THR A 11 5.33 1.06 -32.99
CA THR A 11 6.02 0.20 -33.96
C THR A 11 5.63 -1.26 -33.73
N ASP A 12 6.00 -2.18 -34.64
CA ASP A 12 5.76 -3.64 -34.49
C ASP A 12 6.64 -4.32 -33.42
N HIS A 13 7.25 -3.56 -32.50
CA HIS A 13 8.06 -4.11 -31.42
C HIS A 13 7.21 -4.71 -30.29
N GLU A 14 7.78 -5.69 -29.59
CA GLU A 14 7.14 -6.40 -28.49
C GLU A 14 6.95 -5.46 -27.27
N CYS A 15 5.74 -4.92 -27.08
CA CYS A 15 5.35 -4.10 -25.92
C CYS A 15 5.51 -4.82 -24.56
N LEU A 16 5.47 -6.15 -24.59
CA LEU A 16 5.43 -7.05 -23.44
C LEU A 16 6.58 -8.05 -23.52
N SER A 17 7.66 -7.81 -22.78
CA SER A 17 8.71 -8.81 -22.65
C SER A 17 8.28 -9.92 -21.68
N LYS A 18 8.90 -11.10 -21.82
CA LYS A 18 8.63 -12.25 -20.91
C LYS A 18 8.95 -11.91 -19.46
N GLU A 19 9.98 -11.11 -19.22
CA GLU A 19 10.38 -10.66 -17.88
C GLU A 19 9.32 -9.75 -17.26
N LEU A 20 8.78 -8.80 -18.05
CA LEU A 20 7.73 -7.91 -17.57
C LEU A 20 6.45 -8.70 -17.24
N ILE A 21 6.06 -9.66 -18.10
CA ILE A 21 4.92 -10.56 -17.84
C ILE A 21 5.16 -11.33 -16.54
N GLY A 22 6.36 -11.90 -16.33
CA GLY A 22 6.69 -12.62 -15.10
C GLY A 22 6.59 -11.75 -13.84
N ILE A 23 7.03 -10.49 -13.90
CA ILE A 23 6.90 -9.55 -12.77
C ILE A 23 5.43 -9.19 -12.51
N LEU A 24 4.63 -8.95 -13.56
CA LEU A 24 3.20 -8.69 -13.42
C LEU A 24 2.43 -9.91 -12.89
N HIS A 25 2.80 -11.10 -13.31
CA HIS A 25 2.22 -12.36 -12.83
C HIS A 25 2.45 -12.56 -11.32
N ASN A 26 3.64 -12.23 -10.82
CA ASN A 26 3.93 -12.29 -9.38
C ASN A 26 3.05 -11.35 -8.53
N ARG A 27 2.50 -10.29 -9.14
CA ARG A 27 1.54 -9.42 -8.46
C ARG A 27 0.18 -10.11 -8.35
N GLY A 28 -0.33 -10.65 -9.46
CA GLY A 28 -1.65 -11.27 -9.53
C GLY A 28 -1.65 -12.67 -10.16
N PRO A 29 -1.35 -13.73 -9.38
CA PRO A 29 -1.21 -15.09 -9.89
C PRO A 29 -2.54 -15.84 -10.09
N ASN A 30 -3.69 -15.33 -9.64
CA ASN A 30 -4.96 -16.08 -9.70
C ASN A 30 -5.59 -16.06 -11.10
N SER A 31 -5.39 -14.99 -11.87
CA SER A 31 -5.87 -14.89 -13.25
C SER A 31 -4.96 -13.98 -14.05
N GLU A 32 -4.73 -14.34 -15.31
CA GLU A 32 -3.95 -13.57 -16.26
C GLU A 32 -4.73 -13.48 -17.58
N SER A 33 -4.86 -12.28 -18.13
CA SER A 33 -5.46 -12.07 -19.44
C SER A 33 -4.84 -10.87 -20.16
N ILE A 34 -4.61 -11.03 -21.46
CA ILE A 34 -4.07 -10.01 -22.35
C ILE A 34 -5.06 -9.81 -23.49
N LEU A 35 -5.42 -8.55 -23.73
CA LEU A 35 -6.40 -8.14 -24.72
C LEU A 35 -5.77 -7.06 -25.61
N THR A 36 -5.89 -7.21 -26.93
CA THR A 36 -5.50 -6.17 -27.89
C THR A 36 -6.74 -5.58 -28.55
N VAL A 37 -6.90 -4.26 -28.49
CA VAL A 37 -8.00 -3.52 -29.14
C VAL A 37 -7.45 -2.22 -29.74
N ASN A 38 -7.69 -1.99 -31.03
CA ASN A 38 -7.21 -0.80 -31.76
C ASN A 38 -5.71 -0.52 -31.57
N GLU A 39 -4.87 -1.54 -31.72
CA GLU A 39 -3.40 -1.42 -31.55
C GLU A 39 -2.94 -1.07 -30.12
N ILE A 40 -3.87 -1.09 -29.14
CA ILE A 40 -3.59 -0.91 -27.72
C ILE A 40 -3.65 -2.27 -27.03
N ILE A 41 -2.61 -2.59 -26.27
CA ILE A 41 -2.52 -3.83 -25.49
C ILE A 41 -2.90 -3.54 -24.04
N PHE A 42 -3.81 -4.33 -23.50
CA PHE A 42 -4.27 -4.29 -22.13
C PHE A 42 -3.93 -5.62 -21.47
N ALA A 43 -3.31 -5.62 -20.29
CA ALA A 43 -3.03 -6.83 -19.54
C ALA A 43 -3.47 -6.68 -18.08
N GLY A 44 -4.18 -7.68 -17.57
CA GLY A 44 -4.63 -7.76 -16.19
C GLY A 44 -4.18 -9.07 -15.54
N PHE A 45 -3.59 -8.94 -14.35
CA PHE A 45 -3.09 -10.02 -13.50
C PHE A 45 -3.75 -9.85 -12.13
N VAL A 46 -4.61 -10.79 -11.74
CA VAL A 46 -5.50 -10.62 -10.59
C VAL A 46 -4.97 -11.38 -9.38
N LEU A 47 -4.88 -10.69 -8.24
CA LEU A 47 -4.85 -11.30 -6.92
C LEU A 47 -6.23 -11.09 -6.28
N HIS A 48 -6.93 -12.17 -5.96
CA HIS A 48 -8.33 -12.14 -5.58
C HIS A 48 -8.50 -11.84 -4.08
N HIS A 49 -8.90 -10.61 -3.75
CA HIS A 49 -9.11 -10.19 -2.37
C HIS A 49 -10.56 -10.01 -1.97
N GLN A 50 -11.43 -9.54 -2.87
CA GLN A 50 -12.80 -9.16 -2.55
C GLN A 50 -13.81 -9.78 -3.49
N GLY A 51 -14.96 -10.17 -2.94
CA GLY A 51 -16.01 -10.91 -3.64
C GLY A 51 -15.97 -12.41 -3.34
N THR A 52 -17.08 -13.07 -3.66
CA THR A 52 -17.20 -14.54 -3.56
C THR A 52 -16.54 -15.22 -4.76
N GLU A 53 -16.66 -14.59 -5.93
CA GLU A 53 -16.09 -15.05 -7.19
C GLU A 53 -14.99 -14.09 -7.64
N MET A 54 -13.92 -14.68 -8.17
CA MET A 54 -12.84 -13.91 -8.78
C MET A 54 -13.37 -13.16 -10.00
N CYS A 55 -12.91 -11.91 -10.19
CA CYS A 55 -13.20 -11.10 -11.37
C CYS A 55 -11.98 -11.05 -12.31
N PRO A 56 -11.92 -11.82 -13.41
CA PRO A 56 -10.87 -11.69 -14.41
C PRO A 56 -10.84 -10.29 -15.02
N GLN A 57 -9.64 -9.82 -15.36
CA GLN A 57 -9.42 -8.51 -15.96
C GLN A 57 -8.44 -8.64 -17.14
N PRO A 58 -8.54 -7.84 -18.22
CA PRO A 58 -9.41 -6.68 -18.40
C PRO A 58 -10.91 -7.02 -18.55
N ILE A 59 -11.79 -6.21 -17.96
CA ILE A 59 -13.24 -6.29 -18.22
C ILE A 59 -13.54 -5.49 -19.49
N LYS A 60 -14.24 -6.10 -20.45
CA LYS A 60 -14.57 -5.48 -21.74
C LYS A 60 -16.07 -5.45 -21.99
N THR A 61 -16.55 -4.29 -22.46
CA THR A 61 -17.85 -4.09 -23.11
C THR A 61 -17.63 -3.51 -24.51
N ASP A 62 -18.70 -3.24 -25.26
CA ASP A 62 -18.59 -2.57 -26.57
C ASP A 62 -17.96 -1.17 -26.49
N ARG A 63 -18.13 -0.49 -25.35
CA ARG A 63 -17.64 0.87 -25.11
C ARG A 63 -16.40 0.93 -24.24
N HIS A 64 -16.35 0.19 -23.14
CA HIS A 64 -15.32 0.35 -22.11
C HIS A 64 -14.44 -0.89 -21.98
N ILE A 65 -13.14 -0.67 -21.76
CA ILE A 65 -12.19 -1.66 -21.25
C ILE A 65 -11.68 -1.16 -19.91
N PHE A 66 -11.75 -1.97 -18.86
CA PHE A 66 -11.39 -1.55 -17.50
C PHE A 66 -10.45 -2.55 -16.82
N ILE A 67 -9.44 -2.01 -16.15
CA ILE A 67 -8.50 -2.74 -15.29
C ILE A 67 -8.34 -1.94 -14.00
N PHE A 68 -8.38 -2.63 -12.86
CA PHE A 68 -8.38 -2.06 -11.52
C PHE A 68 -7.43 -2.87 -10.63
N ASN A 69 -6.57 -2.13 -9.92
CA ASN A 69 -5.71 -2.66 -8.87
C ASN A 69 -5.99 -1.85 -7.61
N GLY A 70 -6.82 -2.37 -6.70
CA GLY A 70 -7.22 -1.63 -5.51
C GLY A 70 -8.17 -2.42 -4.63
N ASP A 71 -8.61 -1.74 -3.58
CA ASP A 71 -9.62 -2.22 -2.64
C ASP A 71 -10.66 -1.10 -2.43
N VAL A 72 -11.94 -1.44 -2.45
CA VAL A 72 -13.03 -0.49 -2.18
C VAL A 72 -13.66 -0.78 -0.81
N PHE A 73 -13.54 0.15 0.13
CA PHE A 73 -14.04 -0.03 1.49
C PHE A 73 -15.44 0.52 1.72
N ASN A 74 -15.92 1.44 0.89
CA ASN A 74 -17.29 1.96 0.97
C ASN A 74 -18.32 1.17 0.14
N LEU A 75 -18.08 -0.13 -0.05
CA LEU A 75 -19.06 -1.04 -0.62
C LEU A 75 -20.28 -1.17 0.32
N PRO A 76 -21.51 -0.98 -0.18
CA PRO A 76 -22.70 -1.18 0.63
C PRO A 76 -22.81 -2.65 1.08
N ARG A 77 -23.42 -2.89 2.24
CA ARG A 77 -23.45 -4.23 2.88
C ARG A 77 -24.03 -5.33 1.98
N ASN A 78 -24.98 -5.00 1.10
CA ASN A 78 -25.58 -5.92 0.15
C ASN A 78 -24.69 -6.25 -1.07
N ALA A 79 -23.56 -5.58 -1.24
CA ALA A 79 -22.62 -5.81 -2.34
C ALA A 79 -21.38 -6.63 -1.93
N CYS A 80 -21.31 -7.12 -0.68
CA CYS A 80 -20.11 -7.82 -0.18
C CYS A 80 -19.79 -9.14 -0.92
N GLU A 81 -20.76 -9.71 -1.65
CA GLU A 81 -20.54 -10.92 -2.44
C GLU A 81 -19.98 -10.62 -3.84
N ILE A 82 -20.09 -9.37 -4.30
CA ILE A 82 -19.64 -8.93 -5.61
C ILE A 82 -18.20 -8.45 -5.47
N SER A 83 -17.34 -8.79 -6.44
CA SER A 83 -16.03 -8.16 -6.54
C SER A 83 -16.17 -6.63 -6.65
N ASP A 84 -15.37 -5.93 -5.86
CA ASP A 84 -15.26 -4.47 -5.86
C ASP A 84 -15.01 -3.90 -7.27
N THR A 85 -14.18 -4.58 -8.06
CA THR A 85 -13.88 -4.22 -9.45
C THR A 85 -15.14 -4.24 -10.30
N ASN A 86 -15.96 -5.30 -10.19
CA ASN A 86 -17.20 -5.42 -10.93
C ASN A 86 -18.25 -4.39 -10.45
N TRP A 87 -18.30 -4.11 -9.14
CA TRP A 87 -19.17 -3.07 -8.59
C TRP A 87 -18.85 -1.68 -9.14
N ILE A 88 -17.57 -1.29 -9.17
CA ILE A 88 -17.14 -0.01 -9.76
C ILE A 88 -17.44 -0.01 -11.26
N PHE A 89 -17.11 -1.10 -11.97
CA PHE A 89 -17.28 -1.17 -13.41
C PHE A 89 -18.75 -1.04 -13.85
N ASN A 90 -19.69 -1.59 -13.07
CA ASN A 90 -21.12 -1.43 -13.33
C ASN A 90 -21.55 0.05 -13.22
N LYS A 91 -21.01 0.79 -12.24
CA LYS A 91 -21.25 2.24 -12.12
C LYS A 91 -20.66 3.00 -13.32
N ILE A 92 -19.42 2.71 -13.69
CA ILE A 92 -18.72 3.33 -14.82
C ILE A 92 -19.47 3.07 -16.13
N SER A 93 -19.88 1.83 -16.36
CA SER A 93 -20.58 1.42 -17.59
C SER A 93 -21.94 2.11 -17.74
N GLY A 94 -22.59 2.44 -16.61
CA GLY A 94 -23.82 3.24 -16.58
C GLY A 94 -23.62 4.74 -16.76
N ALA A 95 -22.38 5.25 -16.78
CA ALA A 95 -22.10 6.68 -16.89
C ALA A 95 -22.46 7.23 -18.29
N LYS A 96 -23.36 8.23 -18.30
CA LYS A 96 -23.85 8.86 -19.54
C LYS A 96 -22.83 9.77 -20.21
N ASP A 97 -21.97 10.40 -19.42
CA ASP A 97 -20.97 11.36 -19.86
C ASP A 97 -19.68 11.28 -19.02
N GLU A 98 -18.68 12.08 -19.40
CA GLU A 98 -17.37 12.13 -18.74
C GLU A 98 -17.48 12.60 -17.28
N ARG A 99 -18.38 13.54 -16.98
CA ARG A 99 -18.55 14.03 -15.59
C ARG A 99 -19.09 12.94 -14.69
N ALA A 100 -20.08 12.18 -15.16
CA ALA A 100 -20.63 11.04 -14.43
C ALA A 100 -19.57 9.94 -14.23
N LEU A 101 -18.73 9.67 -15.23
CA LEU A 101 -17.63 8.71 -15.15
C LEU A 101 -16.60 9.13 -14.10
N ILE A 102 -16.15 10.39 -14.15
CA ILE A 102 -15.21 10.95 -13.16
C ILE A 102 -15.82 10.93 -11.75
N SER A 103 -17.12 11.21 -11.63
CA SER A 103 -17.84 11.14 -10.36
C SER A 103 -17.87 9.72 -9.77
N CYS A 104 -17.79 8.66 -10.59
CA CYS A 104 -17.71 7.30 -10.09
C CYS A 104 -16.39 7.08 -9.33
N PHE A 105 -15.26 7.49 -9.91
CA PHE A 105 -13.94 7.39 -9.27
C PHE A 105 -13.83 8.26 -8.02
N ARG A 106 -14.37 9.49 -8.07
CA ARG A 106 -14.43 10.40 -6.91
C ARG A 106 -15.16 9.78 -5.70
N SER A 107 -16.08 8.86 -5.93
CA SER A 107 -16.84 8.20 -4.86
C SER A 107 -16.12 7.02 -4.20
N ILE A 108 -14.95 6.61 -4.69
CA ILE A 108 -14.25 5.44 -4.14
C ILE A 108 -13.54 5.82 -2.83
N GLU A 109 -13.74 5.02 -1.79
CA GLU A 109 -12.94 5.08 -0.57
C GLU A 109 -12.06 3.84 -0.46
N GLY A 110 -10.75 4.02 -0.61
CA GLY A 110 -9.80 2.92 -0.56
C GLY A 110 -8.57 3.18 -1.43
N PRO A 111 -7.52 2.34 -1.32
CA PRO A 111 -6.34 2.44 -2.16
C PRO A 111 -6.66 1.90 -3.55
N PHE A 112 -6.25 2.60 -4.61
CA PHE A 112 -6.44 2.08 -5.95
C PHE A 112 -5.50 2.69 -6.99
N SER A 113 -5.26 1.94 -8.05
CA SER A 113 -4.84 2.42 -9.35
C SER A 113 -5.70 1.77 -10.43
N PHE A 114 -5.94 2.48 -11.54
CA PHE A 114 -6.84 1.99 -12.58
C PHE A 114 -6.43 2.43 -13.98
N ILE A 115 -6.97 1.71 -14.96
CA ILE A 115 -6.90 1.99 -16.39
C ILE A 115 -8.30 1.76 -16.97
N LEU A 116 -8.86 2.76 -17.63
CA LEU A 116 -10.16 2.72 -18.30
C LEU A 116 -10.04 3.29 -19.71
N TYR A 117 -10.37 2.51 -20.72
CA TYR A 117 -10.40 2.96 -22.11
C TYR A 117 -11.84 3.10 -22.61
N ASP A 118 -12.24 4.31 -23.03
CA ASP A 118 -13.50 4.59 -23.73
C ASP A 118 -13.27 4.53 -25.25
N ASN A 119 -13.73 3.44 -25.86
CA ASN A 119 -13.59 3.13 -27.26
C ASN A 119 -14.35 4.10 -28.19
N ARG A 120 -15.34 4.84 -27.68
CA ARG A 120 -16.15 5.76 -28.51
C ARG A 120 -15.34 6.95 -29.01
N LEU A 121 -14.53 7.52 -28.12
CA LEU A 121 -13.73 8.72 -28.39
C LEU A 121 -12.22 8.44 -28.39
N GLY A 122 -11.82 7.20 -28.10
CA GLY A 122 -10.41 6.81 -28.00
C GLY A 122 -9.71 7.43 -26.80
N ASN A 123 -10.43 7.65 -25.70
CA ASN A 123 -9.87 8.25 -24.49
C ASN A 123 -9.46 7.18 -23.49
N LEU A 124 -8.22 7.25 -23.00
CA LEU A 124 -7.71 6.47 -21.88
C LEU A 124 -7.73 7.33 -20.62
N PHE A 125 -8.50 6.91 -19.63
CA PHE A 125 -8.48 7.42 -18.27
C PHE A 125 -7.64 6.51 -17.40
N PHE A 126 -6.78 7.08 -16.56
CA PHE A 126 -5.96 6.31 -15.64
C PHE A 126 -5.59 7.19 -14.45
N GLY A 127 -5.16 6.59 -13.35
CA GLY A 127 -4.84 7.33 -12.15
C GLY A 127 -4.78 6.45 -10.93
N ARG A 128 -4.59 7.10 -9.79
CA ARG A 128 -4.39 6.46 -8.49
C ARG A 128 -5.14 7.24 -7.41
N ASP A 129 -5.37 6.63 -6.26
CA ASP A 129 -5.94 7.32 -5.10
C ASP A 129 -5.11 8.55 -4.70
N SER A 130 -5.71 9.48 -3.95
CA SER A 130 -5.09 10.78 -3.62
C SER A 130 -3.81 10.66 -2.78
N LEU A 131 -3.60 9.52 -2.11
CA LEU A 131 -2.37 9.22 -1.37
C LEU A 131 -1.36 8.41 -2.19
N GLY A 132 -1.75 7.94 -3.38
CA GLY A 132 -0.87 7.18 -4.27
C GLY A 132 -0.44 5.82 -3.72
N ARG A 133 -1.30 5.10 -2.96
CA ARG A 133 -0.87 3.85 -2.28
C ARG A 133 -0.60 2.69 -3.24
N ASN A 134 -1.37 2.56 -4.30
CA ASN A 134 -1.20 1.47 -5.26
C ASN A 134 -0.41 1.92 -6.49
N SER A 135 0.75 1.30 -6.75
CA SER A 135 1.66 1.66 -7.86
C SER A 135 0.96 1.77 -9.22
N LEU A 136 1.34 2.83 -9.95
CA LEU A 136 1.09 3.04 -11.37
C LEU A 136 2.21 3.93 -11.90
N LEU A 137 2.85 3.48 -12.96
CA LEU A 137 3.94 4.13 -13.65
C LEU A 137 3.49 4.59 -15.02
N MET A 138 4.13 5.64 -15.50
CA MET A 138 4.08 6.05 -16.90
C MET A 138 5.47 5.90 -17.50
N GLU A 139 5.55 5.21 -18.64
CA GLU A 139 6.79 5.01 -19.37
C GLU A 139 6.64 5.43 -20.82
N ASN A 140 7.61 6.18 -21.34
CA ASN A 140 7.62 6.60 -22.72
C ASN A 140 8.97 6.29 -23.37
N SER A 141 8.89 5.71 -24.57
CA SER A 141 10.04 5.38 -25.40
C SER A 141 9.74 5.75 -26.86
N LYS A 142 10.71 5.49 -27.74
CA LYS A 142 10.50 5.62 -29.19
C LYS A 142 9.45 4.64 -29.73
N SER A 143 9.33 3.45 -29.13
CA SER A 143 8.46 2.37 -29.61
C SER A 143 7.10 2.32 -28.93
N HIS A 144 6.95 2.85 -27.71
CA HIS A 144 5.68 2.74 -26.99
C HIS A 144 5.45 3.83 -25.95
N LEU A 145 4.20 3.97 -25.52
CA LEU A 145 3.80 4.61 -24.27
C LEU A 145 3.09 3.56 -23.40
N ARG A 146 3.56 3.35 -22.16
CA ARG A 146 3.00 2.37 -21.23
C ARG A 146 2.49 3.04 -19.96
N ILE A 147 1.38 2.51 -19.47
CA ILE A 147 0.84 2.77 -18.12
C ILE A 147 0.77 1.41 -17.42
N LEU A 148 1.50 1.22 -16.32
CA LEU A 148 1.69 -0.10 -15.72
C LEU A 148 1.96 -0.06 -14.23
N SER A 149 1.58 -1.09 -13.47
CA SER A 149 1.73 -1.11 -12.00
C SER A 149 3.12 -1.49 -11.48
N THR A 150 4.03 -1.88 -12.36
CA THR A 150 5.42 -2.24 -12.05
C THR A 150 6.21 -2.28 -13.34
N SER A 151 7.50 -1.93 -13.28
CA SER A 151 8.35 -1.88 -14.46
C SER A 151 9.33 -3.06 -14.53
N TYR A 152 9.96 -3.19 -15.69
CA TYR A 152 11.15 -4.00 -15.87
C TYR A 152 12.30 -3.11 -16.36
N LEU A 153 13.22 -2.78 -15.45
CA LEU A 153 14.46 -2.08 -15.79
C LEU A 153 15.33 -2.91 -16.76
N SER A 154 15.24 -2.63 -18.06
CA SER A 154 16.08 -3.24 -19.09
C SER A 154 17.54 -2.81 -18.92
N GLN A 155 18.47 -3.76 -19.10
CA GLN A 155 19.91 -3.47 -19.16
C GLN A 155 20.38 -3.07 -20.56
N ASP A 156 19.51 -3.15 -21.58
CA ASP A 156 19.88 -2.72 -22.93
C ASP A 156 19.88 -1.19 -23.01
N LYS A 157 21.09 -0.63 -23.00
CA LYS A 157 21.36 0.80 -23.15
C LYS A 157 20.82 1.40 -24.46
N ARG A 158 20.41 0.57 -25.43
CA ARG A 158 19.81 1.03 -26.70
C ARG A 158 18.34 1.45 -26.57
N THR A 159 17.65 0.99 -25.54
CA THR A 159 16.27 1.37 -25.22
C THR A 159 16.26 2.45 -24.13
N GLU A 160 16.29 3.70 -24.55
CA GLU A 160 16.03 4.83 -23.65
C GLU A 160 14.53 4.87 -23.34
N ILE A 161 14.17 4.45 -22.12
CA ILE A 161 12.81 4.48 -21.60
C ILE A 161 12.80 5.51 -20.49
N ALA A 162 12.06 6.60 -20.70
CA ALA A 162 11.76 7.52 -19.62
C ALA A 162 10.63 6.94 -18.79
N ALA A 163 10.81 6.88 -17.47
CA ALA A 163 9.81 6.35 -16.55
C ALA A 163 9.62 7.26 -15.35
N VAL A 164 8.40 7.33 -14.86
CA VAL A 164 8.05 8.05 -13.64
C VAL A 164 6.96 7.27 -12.91
N GLU A 165 7.05 7.20 -11.58
CA GLU A 165 5.91 6.82 -10.74
C GLU A 165 4.85 7.91 -10.94
N LEU A 166 3.65 7.54 -11.39
CA LEU A 166 2.61 8.51 -11.71
C LEU A 166 2.23 9.25 -10.41
N PRO A 167 2.45 10.57 -10.32
CA PRO A 167 2.17 11.29 -9.09
C PRO A 167 0.65 11.27 -8.82
N PRO A 168 0.20 11.27 -7.55
CA PRO A 168 -1.22 11.16 -7.23
C PRO A 168 -1.95 12.50 -7.39
N LEU A 169 -1.80 13.16 -8.56
CA LEU A 169 -2.37 14.50 -8.80
C LEU A 169 -3.88 14.49 -9.00
N GLY A 170 -4.43 13.39 -9.50
CA GLY A 170 -5.81 13.31 -9.97
C GLY A 170 -6.05 12.15 -10.93
N ILE A 171 -7.13 12.26 -11.70
CA ILE A 171 -7.41 11.37 -12.83
C ILE A 171 -6.78 11.95 -14.07
N TYR A 172 -5.98 11.15 -14.77
CA TYR A 172 -5.34 11.50 -16.02
C TYR A 172 -6.18 11.01 -17.20
N LYS A 173 -6.20 11.78 -18.29
CA LYS A 173 -6.87 11.45 -19.55
C LYS A 173 -5.95 11.73 -20.72
N ILE A 174 -5.73 10.72 -21.56
CA ILE A 174 -4.97 10.82 -22.82
C ILE A 174 -5.85 10.31 -23.96
N ASN A 175 -5.78 10.98 -25.11
CA ASN A 175 -6.45 10.49 -26.32
C ASN A 175 -5.48 9.64 -27.16
N LYS A 176 -5.95 8.53 -27.72
CA LYS A 176 -5.15 7.62 -28.54
C LYS A 176 -4.48 8.33 -29.72
N ASP A 177 -5.16 9.30 -30.32
CA ASP A 177 -4.71 10.03 -31.51
C ASP A 177 -3.84 11.24 -31.12
N ASN A 178 -3.89 11.67 -29.86
CA ASN A 178 -3.06 12.74 -29.31
C ASN A 178 -2.47 12.36 -27.95
N ASN A 179 -1.48 11.46 -27.97
CA ASN A 179 -0.79 10.99 -26.77
C ASN A 179 0.27 11.95 -26.20
N LYS A 180 0.38 13.16 -26.77
CA LYS A 180 1.30 14.22 -26.31
C LYS A 180 0.65 15.20 -25.35
N CYS A 181 -0.68 15.23 -25.27
CA CYS A 181 -1.41 16.02 -24.30
C CYS A 181 -2.07 15.09 -23.28
N CYS A 182 -1.89 15.39 -22.00
CA CYS A 182 -2.48 14.68 -20.88
C CYS A 182 -3.33 15.65 -20.08
N VAL A 183 -4.64 15.41 -20.01
CA VAL A 183 -5.56 16.18 -19.18
C VAL A 183 -5.58 15.59 -17.78
N VAL A 184 -5.54 16.42 -16.75
CA VAL A 184 -5.63 16.00 -15.34
C VAL A 184 -6.84 16.63 -14.70
N PHE A 185 -7.67 15.81 -14.07
CA PHE A 185 -8.75 16.20 -13.17
C PHE A 185 -8.24 16.11 -11.74
N PRO A 186 -7.80 17.23 -11.12
CA PRO A 186 -7.05 17.19 -9.88
C PRO A 186 -7.89 16.69 -8.70
N TRP A 187 -7.31 15.92 -7.77
CA TRP A 187 -8.02 15.55 -6.54
C TRP A 187 -8.35 16.75 -5.66
N GLN A 188 -7.47 17.75 -5.62
CA GLN A 188 -7.64 18.97 -4.82
C GLN A 188 -7.23 20.18 -5.66
N GLN A 189 -7.37 21.38 -5.10
CA GLN A 189 -6.87 22.59 -5.74
C GLN A 189 -5.36 22.47 -5.99
N PRO A 190 -4.87 22.72 -7.22
CA PRO A 190 -3.44 22.67 -7.50
C PRO A 190 -2.65 23.72 -6.71
N GLU A 191 -1.79 23.25 -5.80
CA GLU A 191 -0.84 24.07 -5.06
C GLU A 191 0.58 23.98 -5.65
N GLU A 192 1.56 24.66 -5.03
CA GLU A 192 2.93 24.72 -5.53
C GLU A 192 3.57 23.33 -5.69
N HIS A 193 3.39 22.44 -4.71
CA HIS A 193 3.88 21.07 -4.77
C HIS A 193 3.25 20.27 -5.92
N TRP A 194 1.93 20.42 -6.12
CA TRP A 194 1.20 19.82 -7.23
C TRP A 194 1.80 20.27 -8.57
N ILE A 195 2.04 21.58 -8.72
CA ILE A 195 2.60 22.17 -9.95
C ILE A 195 4.02 21.65 -10.21
N ALA A 196 4.84 21.51 -9.16
CA ALA A 196 6.18 20.96 -9.27
C ALA A 196 6.16 19.50 -9.75
N GLN A 197 5.30 18.66 -9.18
CA GLN A 197 5.12 17.27 -9.62
C GLN A 197 4.61 17.18 -11.06
N ALA A 198 3.63 18.01 -11.45
CA ALA A 198 3.13 18.07 -12.82
C ALA A 198 4.23 18.44 -13.82
N ARG A 199 5.05 19.45 -13.51
CA ARG A 199 6.20 19.85 -14.36
C ARG A 199 7.25 18.74 -14.46
N SER A 200 7.50 18.02 -13.37
CA SER A 200 8.43 16.89 -13.40
C SER A 200 7.91 15.77 -14.30
N LEU A 201 6.60 15.47 -14.26
CA LEU A 201 5.95 14.53 -15.17
C LEU A 201 6.09 14.98 -16.64
N GLU A 202 5.81 16.25 -16.95
CA GLU A 202 5.95 16.81 -18.30
C GLU A 202 7.39 16.67 -18.81
N ALA A 203 8.38 17.04 -17.99
CA ALA A 203 9.79 17.01 -18.34
C ALA A 203 10.31 15.59 -18.58
N THR A 204 9.95 14.64 -17.71
CA THR A 204 10.41 13.25 -17.80
C THR A 204 9.74 12.51 -18.95
N ILE A 205 8.41 12.58 -19.06
CA ILE A 205 7.66 11.77 -20.02
C ILE A 205 7.52 12.46 -21.38
N GLY A 206 7.69 13.78 -21.46
CA GLY A 206 7.52 14.54 -22.71
C GLY A 206 6.07 14.63 -23.14
N VAL A 207 5.17 14.83 -22.18
CA VAL A 207 3.75 15.15 -22.38
C VAL A 207 3.48 16.56 -21.88
N ARG A 208 2.47 17.23 -22.45
CA ARG A 208 1.93 18.48 -21.95
C ARG A 208 0.76 18.20 -21.03
N VAL A 209 0.80 18.71 -19.81
CA VAL A 209 -0.26 18.60 -18.81
C VAL A 209 -1.24 19.76 -18.97
N LEU A 210 -2.53 19.42 -19.13
CA LEU A 210 -3.65 20.36 -19.13
C LEU A 210 -4.47 20.10 -17.87
N VAL A 211 -4.87 21.15 -17.17
CA VAL A 211 -5.52 21.03 -15.86
C VAL A 211 -7.00 21.40 -15.97
N GLU A 212 -7.85 20.49 -15.52
CA GLU A 212 -9.31 20.68 -15.41
C GLU A 212 -9.71 21.14 -14.01
N CYS A 213 -11.00 21.39 -13.82
CA CYS A 213 -11.55 21.71 -12.50
C CYS A 213 -11.30 20.56 -11.50
N PRO A 214 -10.91 20.87 -10.25
CA PRO A 214 -10.72 19.84 -9.21
C PRO A 214 -11.96 19.03 -8.90
N ILE A 215 -11.75 17.77 -8.55
CA ILE A 215 -12.75 16.74 -8.31
C ILE A 215 -12.67 16.18 -6.89
N GLU A 216 -12.63 17.08 -5.91
CA GLU A 216 -12.44 16.74 -4.49
C GLU A 216 -13.49 15.73 -3.99
N PRO A 217 -13.07 14.54 -3.52
CA PRO A 217 -13.93 13.60 -2.83
C PRO A 217 -14.45 14.19 -1.51
N SER A 218 -15.67 13.84 -1.11
CA SER A 218 -16.25 14.36 0.14
C SER A 218 -15.42 13.98 1.36
N TRP A 219 -14.86 12.77 1.39
CA TRP A 219 -14.02 12.29 2.48
C TRP A 219 -12.63 12.95 2.55
N LEU A 220 -12.21 13.67 1.50
CA LEU A 220 -10.96 14.44 1.47
C LEU A 220 -11.17 15.91 1.86
N SER A 221 -12.41 16.40 1.72
CA SER A 221 -12.71 17.82 1.92
C SER A 221 -12.66 18.19 3.39
N ILE A 222 -11.84 19.19 3.73
CA ILE A 222 -11.77 19.75 5.10
C ILE A 222 -13.14 20.27 5.57
N SER A 223 -14.00 20.67 4.62
CA SER A 223 -15.34 21.15 4.91
C SER A 223 -16.28 20.12 5.54
N THR A 224 -15.97 18.82 5.44
CA THR A 224 -16.77 17.74 6.07
C THR A 224 -16.34 17.41 7.50
N ILE A 225 -15.28 18.04 8.01
CA ILE A 225 -14.85 17.85 9.41
C ILE A 225 -15.81 18.64 10.31
N ASN A 226 -16.78 17.94 10.89
CA ASN A 226 -17.82 18.53 11.72
C ASN A 226 -17.31 19.01 13.10
N HIS A 227 -16.22 18.41 13.61
CA HIS A 227 -15.68 18.72 14.94
C HIS A 227 -14.25 19.28 14.83
N LYS A 228 -14.06 20.52 15.29
CA LYS A 228 -12.72 21.13 15.39
C LYS A 228 -12.34 21.15 16.85
N PHE A 229 -11.41 20.27 17.24
CA PHE A 229 -10.80 20.30 18.56
C PHE A 229 -9.96 21.56 18.74
N SER A 230 -10.07 22.21 19.90
CA SER A 230 -9.42 23.50 20.16
C SER A 230 -8.36 23.43 21.26
N PHE A 231 -8.20 22.27 21.89
CA PHE A 231 -7.21 22.07 22.93
C PHE A 231 -5.78 22.34 22.44
N ASN A 232 -4.97 22.90 23.34
CA ASN A 232 -3.54 23.08 23.13
C ASN A 232 -2.82 22.41 24.30
N PHE A 233 -2.00 21.40 24.02
CA PHE A 233 -1.28 20.64 25.04
C PHE A 233 -0.35 21.52 25.89
N TYR A 234 0.18 22.63 25.36
CA TYR A 234 1.01 23.57 26.13
C TYR A 234 0.23 24.41 27.15
N ASN A 235 -1.09 24.56 26.95
CA ASN A 235 -1.96 25.24 27.91
C ASN A 235 -2.38 24.33 29.07
N ILE A 236 -2.19 23.01 28.93
CA ILE A 236 -2.51 22.05 29.98
C ILE A 236 -1.34 22.05 30.96
N GLN A 237 -1.56 22.62 32.15
CA GLN A 237 -0.53 22.73 33.17
C GLN A 237 -0.13 21.34 33.69
N VAL A 238 1.14 21.02 33.50
CA VAL A 238 1.79 19.82 34.00
C VAL A 238 2.95 20.25 34.91
N GLU A 239 3.10 19.61 36.06
CA GLU A 239 4.23 19.92 36.96
C GLU A 239 5.56 19.53 36.30
N LYS A 240 6.58 20.37 36.41
CA LYS A 240 7.89 20.18 35.73
C LYS A 240 8.60 18.85 36.03
N ASN A 241 8.26 18.20 37.14
CA ASN A 241 8.84 16.93 37.58
C ASN A 241 7.88 15.74 37.41
N SER A 242 6.77 15.92 36.69
CA SER A 242 5.79 14.85 36.45
C SER A 242 6.42 13.70 35.67
N THR A 243 6.12 12.48 36.08
CA THR A 243 6.38 11.27 35.29
C THR A 243 5.50 11.25 34.04
N ALA A 244 5.91 10.51 33.01
CA ALA A 244 5.10 10.35 31.79
C ALA A 244 3.66 9.88 32.08
N ARG A 245 3.49 9.04 33.09
CA ARG A 245 2.17 8.56 33.52
C ARG A 245 1.29 9.69 34.07
N GLU A 246 1.83 10.52 34.96
CA GLU A 246 1.09 11.67 35.52
C GLU A 246 0.73 12.71 34.45
N ILE A 247 1.60 12.87 33.44
CA ILE A 247 1.30 13.69 32.26
C ILE A 247 0.07 13.13 31.55
N TYR A 248 0.07 11.85 31.18
CA TYR A 248 -1.07 11.23 30.50
C TYR A 248 -2.34 11.28 31.35
N GLU A 249 -2.26 10.99 32.64
CA GLU A 249 -3.40 11.07 33.56
C GLU A 249 -3.96 12.50 33.66
N THR A 250 -3.12 13.52 33.50
CA THR A 250 -3.56 14.93 33.45
C THR A 250 -4.22 15.27 32.11
N LEU A 251 -3.62 14.84 31.00
CA LEU A 251 -4.16 15.05 29.65
C LEU A 251 -5.53 14.39 29.51
N LEU A 252 -5.70 13.17 30.02
CA LEU A 252 -6.95 12.40 29.99
C LEU A 252 -8.06 12.96 30.89
N LYS A 253 -7.81 14.02 31.68
CA LYS A 253 -8.87 14.75 32.40
C LYS A 253 -9.54 15.82 31.53
N ASN A 254 -8.92 16.20 30.42
CA ASN A 254 -9.48 17.19 29.51
C ASN A 254 -10.54 16.53 28.61
N CYS A 255 -11.77 17.06 28.60
CA CYS A 255 -12.89 16.47 27.86
C CYS A 255 -12.68 16.52 26.34
N GLU A 256 -12.18 17.64 25.79
CA GLU A 256 -11.92 17.72 24.34
C GLU A 256 -10.82 16.75 23.90
N VAL A 257 -9.80 16.53 24.74
CA VAL A 257 -8.75 15.54 24.46
C VAL A 257 -9.33 14.12 24.46
N LEU A 258 -10.19 13.79 25.42
CA LEU A 258 -10.87 12.49 25.46
C LEU A 258 -11.76 12.28 24.23
N GLU A 259 -12.58 13.28 23.87
CA GLU A 259 -13.43 13.22 22.67
C GLU A 259 -12.61 13.02 21.39
N ALA A 260 -11.46 13.69 21.26
CA ALA A 260 -10.55 13.51 20.13
C ALA A 260 -9.93 12.10 20.08
N ILE A 261 -9.54 11.56 21.23
CA ILE A 261 -9.01 10.20 21.33
C ILE A 261 -10.10 9.18 20.99
N ASP A 262 -11.33 9.39 21.45
CA ASP A 262 -12.47 8.51 21.16
C ASP A 262 -12.82 8.53 19.66
N GLU A 263 -12.88 9.70 19.04
CA GLU A 263 -13.11 9.84 17.59
C GLU A 263 -11.96 9.19 16.79
N PHE A 264 -10.71 9.48 17.15
CA PHE A 264 -9.53 8.89 16.51
C PHE A 264 -9.54 7.35 16.62
N THR A 265 -9.84 6.83 17.82
CA THR A 265 -9.91 5.39 18.07
C THR A 265 -11.00 4.74 17.22
N GLN A 266 -12.18 5.34 17.14
CA GLN A 266 -13.28 4.84 16.30
C GLN A 266 -12.92 4.82 14.82
N LEU A 267 -12.31 5.89 14.31
CA LEU A 267 -11.88 5.99 12.91
C LEU A 267 -10.79 4.96 12.57
N LEU A 268 -9.79 4.81 13.46
CA LEU A 268 -8.70 3.86 13.27
C LEU A 268 -9.20 2.41 13.35
N GLU A 269 -10.07 2.10 14.32
CA GLU A 269 -10.72 0.80 14.45
C GLU A 269 -11.54 0.45 13.23
N TYR A 270 -12.38 1.37 12.76
CA TYR A 270 -13.16 1.18 11.53
C TYR A 270 -12.25 0.95 10.31
N SER A 271 -11.17 1.70 10.18
CA SER A 271 -10.18 1.55 9.09
C SER A 271 -9.53 0.16 9.09
N VAL A 272 -9.19 -0.38 10.26
CA VAL A 272 -8.64 -1.74 10.40
C VAL A 272 -9.72 -2.79 10.15
N GLU A 273 -10.93 -2.60 10.71
CA GLU A 273 -12.07 -3.50 10.51
C GLU A 273 -12.36 -3.70 9.02
N GLN A 274 -12.43 -2.63 8.22
CA GLN A 274 -12.71 -2.75 6.79
C GLN A 274 -11.65 -3.61 6.08
N ARG A 275 -10.36 -3.45 6.40
CA ARG A 275 -9.27 -4.23 5.78
C ARG A 275 -9.27 -5.70 6.20
N VAL A 276 -9.77 -6.00 7.40
CA VAL A 276 -9.86 -7.38 7.91
C VAL A 276 -11.13 -8.08 7.41
N THR A 277 -12.26 -7.38 7.36
CA THR A 277 -13.58 -7.98 7.12
C THR A 277 -13.99 -7.97 5.66
N LYS A 278 -13.46 -7.06 4.83
CA LYS A 278 -13.77 -6.97 3.40
C LYS A 278 -12.87 -7.85 2.53
N THR A 279 -11.88 -8.52 3.11
CA THR A 279 -10.95 -9.41 2.39
C THR A 279 -11.45 -10.86 2.37
N THR A 280 -10.79 -11.70 1.59
CA THR A 280 -11.20 -13.08 1.33
C THR A 280 -11.36 -13.89 2.61
N SER A 281 -12.41 -14.72 2.65
CA SER A 281 -12.69 -15.61 3.77
C SER A 281 -11.78 -16.86 3.82
N PHE A 282 -10.96 -17.04 2.78
CA PHE A 282 -10.02 -18.16 2.60
C PHE A 282 -8.58 -17.66 2.53
N CYS A 283 -7.64 -18.48 3.00
CA CYS A 283 -6.21 -18.23 2.77
C CYS A 283 -5.78 -18.70 1.37
N ALA A 284 -4.55 -18.37 0.98
CA ALA A 284 -4.00 -18.71 -0.34
C ALA A 284 -4.16 -20.19 -0.71
N ILE A 285 -4.00 -21.11 0.26
CA ILE A 285 -4.08 -22.55 0.01
C ILE A 285 -5.53 -23.03 -0.09
N CYS A 286 -6.38 -22.61 0.85
CA CYS A 286 -7.76 -23.09 0.92
C CYS A 286 -8.64 -22.55 -0.19
N HIS A 287 -8.31 -21.37 -0.73
CA HIS A 287 -8.99 -20.78 -1.86
C HIS A 287 -8.99 -21.72 -3.07
N HIS A 288 -7.82 -22.29 -3.41
CA HIS A 288 -7.67 -23.24 -4.51
C HIS A 288 -8.41 -24.57 -4.32
N HIS A 289 -8.54 -25.03 -3.07
CA HIS A 289 -9.16 -26.32 -2.77
C HIS A 289 -10.69 -26.25 -2.58
N LYS A 290 -11.31 -25.06 -2.73
CA LYS A 290 -12.74 -24.83 -2.48
C LYS A 290 -13.19 -25.43 -1.14
N SER A 291 -12.37 -25.28 -0.11
CA SER A 291 -12.64 -25.81 1.22
C SER A 291 -13.96 -25.25 1.76
N LEU A 292 -14.72 -26.05 2.51
CA LEU A 292 -15.96 -25.59 3.15
C LEU A 292 -15.71 -24.64 4.33
N SER A 293 -14.50 -24.69 4.91
CA SER A 293 -14.07 -23.83 6.02
C SER A 293 -12.56 -23.65 6.02
N CYS A 294 -12.08 -22.48 6.45
CA CYS A 294 -10.65 -22.17 6.57
C CYS A 294 -10.35 -21.54 7.94
N ASN A 295 -9.45 -22.17 8.70
CA ASN A 295 -8.93 -21.74 10.00
C ASN A 295 -7.43 -21.43 9.97
N HIS A 296 -6.87 -21.17 8.79
CA HIS A 296 -5.50 -20.71 8.61
C HIS A 296 -5.39 -19.17 8.69
N SER A 297 -4.15 -18.69 8.77
CA SER A 297 -3.86 -17.26 8.71
C SER A 297 -4.25 -16.68 7.36
N LYS A 298 -5.08 -15.63 7.40
CA LYS A 298 -5.52 -14.86 6.22
C LYS A 298 -4.90 -13.47 6.19
N ILE A 299 -4.62 -12.94 7.38
CA ILE A 299 -4.02 -11.64 7.60
C ILE A 299 -2.64 -11.84 8.21
N ALA A 300 -1.65 -11.16 7.64
CA ALA A 300 -0.33 -10.99 8.21
C ALA A 300 -0.07 -9.50 8.53
N ILE A 301 0.90 -9.24 9.39
CA ILE A 301 1.33 -7.89 9.75
C ILE A 301 2.84 -7.83 9.62
N LEU A 302 3.36 -6.84 8.90
CA LEU A 302 4.79 -6.55 8.94
C LEU A 302 5.13 -5.95 10.31
N PHE A 303 5.85 -6.71 11.12
CA PHE A 303 5.97 -6.48 12.54
C PHE A 303 7.42 -6.18 12.94
N SER A 304 7.80 -4.90 12.87
CA SER A 304 9.13 -4.42 13.29
C SER A 304 9.29 -4.33 14.81
N GLY A 305 8.19 -4.41 15.57
CA GLY A 305 8.17 -4.16 17.01
C GLY A 305 7.91 -2.70 17.41
N GLY A 306 7.81 -1.79 16.44
CA GLY A 306 7.39 -0.41 16.66
C GLY A 306 5.94 -0.28 17.13
N ILE A 307 5.57 0.90 17.60
CA ILE A 307 4.23 1.17 18.14
C ILE A 307 3.14 0.99 17.08
N ASP A 308 3.39 1.39 15.83
CA ASP A 308 2.39 1.38 14.75
C ASP A 308 1.94 -0.04 14.42
N CYS A 309 2.90 -0.94 14.17
CA CYS A 309 2.60 -2.34 13.88
C CYS A 309 2.02 -3.08 15.11
N THR A 310 2.35 -2.64 16.33
CA THR A 310 1.79 -3.20 17.57
C THR A 310 0.33 -2.80 17.77
N ILE A 311 -0.01 -1.53 17.54
CA ILE A 311 -1.41 -1.06 17.54
C ILE A 311 -2.20 -1.79 16.47
N LEU A 312 -1.66 -1.90 15.24
CA LEU A 312 -2.31 -2.65 14.18
C LEU A 312 -2.56 -4.11 14.57
N ALA A 313 -1.62 -4.78 15.25
CA ALA A 313 -1.83 -6.15 15.73
C ALA A 313 -2.98 -6.24 16.73
N ILE A 314 -3.01 -5.36 17.73
CA ILE A 314 -4.07 -5.31 18.74
C ILE A 314 -5.44 -5.09 18.09
N LEU A 315 -5.54 -4.14 17.15
CA LEU A 315 -6.79 -3.83 16.46
C LEU A 315 -7.22 -4.96 15.53
N THR A 316 -6.29 -5.54 14.77
CA THR A 316 -6.55 -6.68 13.88
C THR A 316 -7.11 -7.87 14.66
N ASN A 317 -6.59 -8.13 15.85
CA ASN A 317 -7.08 -9.19 16.73
C ASN A 317 -8.58 -9.06 17.07
N LYS A 318 -9.13 -7.83 17.14
CA LYS A 318 -10.56 -7.60 17.42
C LYS A 318 -11.47 -8.12 16.31
N PHE A 319 -11.00 -8.11 15.06
CA PHE A 319 -11.83 -8.36 13.88
C PHE A 319 -11.55 -9.69 13.19
N VAL A 320 -10.36 -10.28 13.39
CA VAL A 320 -10.06 -11.64 12.91
C VAL A 320 -10.79 -12.66 13.79
N LYS A 321 -11.41 -13.68 13.17
CA LYS A 321 -12.07 -14.80 13.90
C LYS A 321 -11.12 -15.40 14.92
N THR A 322 -11.57 -15.63 16.15
CA THR A 322 -10.71 -16.13 17.26
C THR A 322 -10.03 -17.46 16.97
N THR A 323 -10.58 -18.28 16.07
CA THR A 323 -10.01 -19.56 15.61
C THR A 323 -8.84 -19.42 14.65
N ASP A 324 -8.75 -18.28 13.95
CA ASP A 324 -7.80 -18.08 12.87
C ASP A 324 -6.52 -17.44 13.45
N PRO A 325 -5.32 -17.95 13.16
CA PRO A 325 -4.10 -17.29 13.62
C PRO A 325 -3.86 -15.93 12.92
N ILE A 326 -3.04 -15.08 13.52
CA ILE A 326 -2.49 -13.88 12.88
C ILE A 326 -0.98 -14.04 12.75
N ASP A 327 -0.47 -13.82 11.53
CA ASP A 327 0.96 -13.92 11.24
C ASP A 327 1.65 -12.57 11.49
N LEU A 328 2.70 -12.57 12.30
CA LEU A 328 3.55 -11.41 12.57
C LEU A 328 4.89 -11.65 11.90
N ILE A 329 5.18 -10.94 10.82
CA ILE A 329 6.38 -11.18 10.02
C ILE A 329 7.43 -10.14 10.37
N ASN A 330 8.52 -10.58 10.97
CA ASN A 330 9.69 -9.74 11.24
C ASN A 330 10.85 -10.15 10.34
N VAL A 331 11.42 -9.18 9.63
CA VAL A 331 12.62 -9.37 8.81
C VAL A 331 13.85 -8.85 9.53
N SER A 332 14.95 -9.56 9.41
CA SER A 332 16.25 -9.15 9.92
C SER A 332 17.34 -9.48 8.92
N PHE A 333 18.27 -8.55 8.77
CA PHE A 333 19.45 -8.73 7.93
C PHE A 333 20.64 -9.11 8.80
N GLU A 334 21.45 -10.04 8.29
CA GLU A 334 22.66 -10.52 8.95
C GLU A 334 23.56 -9.36 9.45
N ALA A 335 23.95 -9.43 10.73
CA ALA A 335 24.76 -8.41 11.40
C ALA A 335 26.14 -8.25 10.75
N LEU A 336 26.64 -7.01 10.70
CA LEU A 336 27.97 -6.72 10.17
C LEU A 336 29.05 -7.24 11.13
N ASN A 337 30.08 -7.89 10.58
CA ASN A 337 31.29 -8.31 11.29
C ASN A 337 31.06 -9.29 12.46
N ALA A 338 29.95 -10.03 12.47
CA ALA A 338 29.75 -11.09 13.45
C ALA A 338 30.60 -12.33 13.08
N PRO A 339 31.27 -12.98 14.04
CA PRO A 339 32.08 -14.18 13.78
C PRO A 339 31.24 -15.39 13.34
N ILE A 340 29.94 -15.37 13.64
CA ILE A 340 28.94 -16.37 13.25
C ILE A 340 27.71 -15.59 12.73
N ALA A 341 27.02 -16.11 11.72
CA ALA A 341 25.80 -15.53 11.19
C ALA A 341 24.80 -15.25 12.31
N ASN A 342 24.35 -14.00 12.42
CA ASN A 342 23.52 -13.52 13.52
C ASN A 342 22.47 -12.53 13.02
N TRP A 343 21.23 -12.74 13.44
CA TRP A 343 20.06 -11.90 13.14
C TRP A 343 19.44 -11.27 14.38
N SER A 344 20.06 -11.43 15.56
CA SER A 344 19.67 -10.76 16.81
C SER A 344 20.12 -9.29 16.81
N VAL A 345 19.61 -8.54 15.85
CA VAL A 345 19.80 -7.10 15.69
C VAL A 345 18.78 -6.32 16.53
N PRO A 346 19.00 -5.02 16.81
CA PRO A 346 18.10 -4.24 17.66
C PRO A 346 16.62 -4.32 17.26
N ASP A 347 16.31 -4.29 15.96
CA ASP A 347 14.93 -4.37 15.45
C ASP A 347 14.27 -5.73 15.77
N ARG A 348 14.99 -6.85 15.57
CA ARG A 348 14.54 -8.20 15.97
C ARG A 348 14.22 -8.26 17.45
N GLN A 349 15.11 -7.72 18.28
CA GLN A 349 14.93 -7.72 19.73
C GLN A 349 13.75 -6.86 20.17
N SER A 350 13.53 -5.72 19.50
CA SER A 350 12.36 -4.87 19.74
C SER A 350 11.07 -5.61 19.39
N ALA A 351 11.04 -6.26 18.22
CA ALA A 351 9.93 -7.10 17.79
C ALA A 351 9.60 -8.22 18.79
N ILE A 352 10.60 -8.95 19.27
CA ILE A 352 10.39 -10.01 20.27
C ILE A 352 9.78 -9.43 21.57
N LYS A 353 10.28 -8.29 22.06
CA LYS A 353 9.72 -7.66 23.28
C LYS A 353 8.27 -7.21 23.10
N SER A 354 7.95 -6.61 21.95
CA SER A 354 6.58 -6.21 21.62
C SER A 354 5.67 -7.42 21.42
N PHE A 355 6.18 -8.52 20.84
CA PHE A 355 5.47 -9.78 20.72
C PHE A 355 5.14 -10.41 22.08
N GLU A 356 6.08 -10.44 23.03
CA GLU A 356 5.83 -10.90 24.40
C GLU A 356 4.75 -10.07 25.11
N SER A 357 4.73 -8.76 24.86
CA SER A 357 3.70 -7.87 25.40
C SER A 357 2.34 -8.15 24.77
N LEU A 358 2.31 -8.38 23.45
CA LEU A 358 1.10 -8.71 22.70
C LEU A 358 0.48 -10.04 23.16
N LYS A 359 1.29 -11.07 23.43
CA LYS A 359 0.81 -12.35 24.00
C LYS A 359 0.11 -12.14 25.35
N LYS A 360 0.60 -11.23 26.18
CA LYS A 360 -0.03 -10.89 27.48
C LYS A 360 -1.34 -10.13 27.30
N LEU A 361 -1.39 -9.20 26.36
CA LEU A 361 -2.57 -8.38 26.08
C LEU A 361 -3.69 -9.16 25.38
N CYS A 362 -3.34 -10.15 24.55
CA CYS A 362 -4.27 -10.93 23.73
C CYS A 362 -4.01 -12.44 23.92
N PRO A 363 -4.25 -13.00 25.12
CA PRO A 363 -3.83 -14.36 25.47
C PRO A 363 -4.59 -15.47 24.72
N HIS A 364 -5.78 -15.16 24.19
CA HIS A 364 -6.61 -16.13 23.45
C HIS A 364 -6.27 -16.20 21.96
N ARG A 365 -5.45 -15.28 21.44
CA ARG A 365 -5.06 -15.26 20.03
C ARG A 365 -3.88 -16.19 19.81
N LYS A 366 -3.98 -17.06 18.81
CA LYS A 366 -2.80 -17.70 18.23
C LYS A 366 -2.06 -16.69 17.35
N TRP A 367 -0.86 -16.33 17.78
CA TRP A 367 0.07 -15.50 17.03
C TRP A 367 1.16 -16.38 16.44
N ASN A 368 1.44 -16.24 15.14
CA ASN A 368 2.58 -16.89 14.50
C ASN A 368 3.66 -15.83 14.28
N PHE A 369 4.68 -15.80 15.12
CA PHE A 369 5.81 -14.90 14.93
C PHE A 369 6.81 -15.53 13.97
N ILE A 370 6.91 -14.97 12.75
CA ILE A 370 7.70 -15.49 11.63
C ILE A 370 9.00 -14.69 11.52
N GLU A 371 10.11 -15.39 11.68
CA GLU A 371 11.45 -14.86 11.56
C GLU A 371 12.02 -15.01 10.16
N VAL A 372 12.01 -13.91 9.40
CA VAL A 372 12.68 -13.84 8.09
C VAL A 372 14.14 -13.43 8.29
N ASN A 373 15.04 -14.41 8.18
CA ASN A 373 16.47 -14.24 8.39
C ASN A 373 17.19 -14.15 7.04
N VAL A 374 17.59 -12.94 6.65
CA VAL A 374 18.17 -12.67 5.33
C VAL A 374 19.70 -12.61 5.41
N THR A 375 20.37 -13.45 4.63
CA THR A 375 21.84 -13.40 4.50
C THR A 375 22.27 -12.23 3.61
N ARG A 376 23.50 -11.72 3.79
CA ARG A 376 24.00 -10.65 2.90
C ARG A 376 24.10 -11.10 1.44
N LYS A 377 24.53 -12.34 1.20
CA LYS A 377 24.60 -12.92 -0.14
C LYS A 377 23.22 -12.92 -0.81
N GLU A 378 22.19 -13.35 -0.08
CA GLU A 378 20.82 -13.37 -0.59
C GLU A 378 20.31 -11.96 -0.87
N LEU A 379 20.48 -11.03 0.08
CA LEU A 379 20.11 -9.62 -0.08
C LEU A 379 20.65 -9.03 -1.38
N TYR A 380 21.98 -9.10 -1.61
CA TYR A 380 22.59 -8.53 -2.81
C TYR A 380 22.18 -9.27 -4.10
N THR A 381 21.97 -10.58 -4.02
CA THR A 381 21.51 -11.38 -5.17
C THR A 381 20.08 -10.99 -5.57
N ARG A 382 19.18 -10.85 -4.60
CA ARG A 382 17.78 -10.49 -4.85
C ARG A 382 17.61 -9.03 -5.23
N LEU A 383 18.40 -8.14 -4.63
CA LEU A 383 18.45 -6.73 -5.00
C LEU A 383 18.85 -6.57 -6.46
N SER A 384 19.97 -7.18 -6.85
CA SER A 384 20.53 -7.03 -8.19
C SER A 384 19.72 -7.72 -9.30
N ASN A 385 18.95 -8.77 -9.00
CA ASN A 385 18.22 -9.53 -10.03
C ASN A 385 16.70 -9.29 -10.04
N HIS A 386 16.13 -8.75 -8.96
CA HIS A 386 14.68 -8.68 -8.82
C HIS A 386 14.18 -7.37 -8.21
N ILE A 387 14.59 -7.04 -6.99
CA ILE A 387 14.02 -5.90 -6.24
C ILE A 387 14.29 -4.58 -6.97
N LYS A 388 15.44 -4.42 -7.63
CA LYS A 388 15.73 -3.23 -8.45
C LYS A 388 14.66 -2.90 -9.48
N HIS A 389 13.96 -3.92 -10.01
CA HIS A 389 12.89 -3.71 -10.99
C HIS A 389 11.59 -3.26 -10.31
N LEU A 390 11.35 -3.73 -9.08
CA LEU A 390 10.14 -3.40 -8.31
C LEU A 390 10.15 -1.99 -7.72
N ILE A 391 11.33 -1.48 -7.36
CA ILE A 391 11.49 -0.12 -6.82
C ILE A 391 11.71 0.92 -7.92
N TYR A 392 12.04 0.51 -9.14
CA TYR A 392 12.24 1.42 -10.27
C TYR A 392 10.97 2.26 -10.53
N PRO A 393 11.09 3.58 -10.81
CA PRO A 393 12.30 4.34 -11.13
C PRO A 393 13.06 4.89 -9.91
N LEU A 394 12.60 4.62 -8.70
CA LEU A 394 13.29 5.02 -7.49
C LEU A 394 14.63 4.27 -7.37
N ASN A 395 15.66 4.98 -6.94
CA ASN A 395 17.03 4.47 -6.96
C ASN A 395 17.91 5.03 -5.84
N THR A 396 17.31 5.59 -4.78
CA THR A 396 18.07 6.04 -3.62
C THR A 396 18.39 4.86 -2.69
N VAL A 397 19.40 5.04 -1.83
CA VAL A 397 19.77 4.04 -0.80
C VAL A 397 18.60 3.75 0.15
N LEU A 398 17.75 4.75 0.41
CA LEU A 398 16.58 4.59 1.26
C LEU A 398 15.53 3.70 0.57
N ASP A 399 15.28 3.93 -0.72
CA ASP A 399 14.37 3.11 -1.52
C ASP A 399 14.82 1.64 -1.57
N GLU A 400 16.11 1.41 -1.76
CA GLU A 400 16.68 0.06 -1.73
C GLU A 400 16.50 -0.60 -0.36
N SER A 401 16.79 0.13 0.72
CA SER A 401 16.73 -0.40 2.08
C SER A 401 15.29 -0.76 2.48
N ILE A 402 14.35 0.16 2.25
CA ILE A 402 12.93 -0.04 2.52
C ILE A 402 12.38 -1.13 1.59
N GLY A 403 12.63 -1.03 0.29
CA GLY A 403 12.18 -1.99 -0.71
C GLY A 403 12.65 -3.41 -0.41
N CYS A 404 13.90 -3.58 0.05
CA CYS A 404 14.40 -4.88 0.49
C CYS A 404 13.66 -5.40 1.72
N ALA A 405 13.51 -4.59 2.76
CA ALA A 405 12.80 -5.00 3.98
C ALA A 405 11.36 -5.45 3.67
N PHE A 406 10.63 -4.66 2.88
CA PHE A 406 9.29 -5.00 2.43
C PHE A 406 9.26 -6.28 1.59
N TRP A 407 10.15 -6.42 0.62
CA TRP A 407 10.15 -7.57 -0.29
C TRP A 407 10.48 -8.89 0.41
N PHE A 408 11.45 -8.88 1.33
CA PHE A 408 11.79 -10.08 2.11
C PHE A 408 10.68 -10.42 3.12
N ALA A 409 10.14 -9.43 3.82
CA ALA A 409 9.08 -9.67 4.79
C ALA A 409 7.78 -10.14 4.11
N ALA A 410 7.37 -9.51 3.01
CA ALA A 410 6.12 -9.82 2.31
C ALA A 410 6.09 -11.22 1.66
N GLN A 411 7.23 -11.90 1.53
CA GLN A 411 7.24 -13.30 1.11
C GLN A 411 6.61 -14.23 2.15
N GLY A 412 6.58 -13.83 3.43
CA GLY A 412 6.00 -14.63 4.50
C GLY A 412 6.72 -15.97 4.76
N LYS A 413 7.96 -16.11 4.31
CA LYS A 413 8.79 -17.32 4.45
C LYS A 413 9.86 -17.10 5.51
N GLY A 414 9.85 -17.92 6.56
CA GLY A 414 10.80 -17.77 7.65
C GLY A 414 10.80 -18.98 8.57
N VAL A 415 11.21 -18.77 9.82
CA VAL A 415 11.15 -19.78 10.88
C VAL A 415 10.17 -19.29 11.95
N LEU A 416 9.35 -20.18 12.51
CA LEU A 416 8.48 -19.79 13.63
C LEU A 416 9.26 -19.77 14.94
N ASP A 417 9.02 -18.76 15.76
CA ASP A 417 9.53 -18.75 17.15
C ASP A 417 8.96 -19.94 17.94
N GLU A 418 9.85 -20.68 18.60
CA GLU A 418 9.59 -21.97 19.24
C GLU A 418 8.88 -21.85 20.59
N SER A 419 8.40 -20.67 20.98
CA SER A 419 7.64 -20.45 22.22
C SER A 419 6.22 -21.07 22.15
N ILE A 420 6.16 -22.41 22.24
CA ILE A 420 5.01 -23.27 22.58
C ILE A 420 3.90 -23.40 21.51
N GLY A 421 3.69 -22.41 20.63
CA GLY A 421 2.62 -22.45 19.62
C GLY A 421 2.82 -23.45 18.46
N CYS A 422 4.07 -23.79 18.15
CA CYS A 422 4.46 -24.62 17.01
C CYS A 422 4.17 -26.11 17.19
N ALA A 423 4.39 -26.63 18.40
CA ALA A 423 4.35 -28.07 18.65
C ALA A 423 2.98 -28.68 18.31
N PHE A 424 1.90 -27.95 18.60
CA PHE A 424 0.54 -28.39 18.30
C PHE A 424 0.19 -28.37 16.81
N TRP A 425 0.75 -27.44 16.02
CA TRP A 425 0.44 -27.34 14.58
C TRP A 425 1.14 -28.44 13.78
N PHE A 426 2.40 -28.73 14.08
CA PHE A 426 3.13 -29.86 13.49
C PHE A 426 2.55 -31.21 13.94
N ALA A 427 2.19 -31.35 15.22
CA ALA A 427 1.52 -32.55 15.72
C ALA A 427 0.16 -32.80 15.03
N ALA A 428 -0.61 -31.75 14.74
CA ALA A 428 -1.87 -31.86 14.00
C ALA A 428 -1.69 -32.30 12.53
N GLN A 429 -0.49 -32.13 11.96
CA GLN A 429 -0.14 -32.62 10.62
C GLN A 429 0.61 -33.96 10.65
N GLY A 430 0.76 -34.60 11.81
CA GLY A 430 1.50 -35.85 11.98
C GLY A 430 3.01 -35.72 11.72
N LYS A 431 3.54 -34.49 11.75
CA LYS A 431 4.97 -34.20 11.59
C LYS A 431 5.60 -33.97 12.96
N GLY A 432 6.73 -34.61 13.22
CA GLY A 432 7.54 -34.34 14.41
C GLY A 432 8.05 -32.91 14.39
N VAL A 433 8.17 -32.28 15.56
CA VAL A 433 8.73 -30.93 15.68
C VAL A 433 10.25 -31.02 15.49
N VAL A 434 10.76 -30.52 14.38
CA VAL A 434 12.21 -30.31 14.18
C VAL A 434 12.48 -28.81 14.37
N SER A 435 13.43 -28.48 15.24
CA SER A 435 13.81 -27.09 15.49
C SER A 435 14.29 -26.42 14.20
N GLY A 436 13.77 -25.24 13.88
CA GLY A 436 14.14 -24.51 12.65
C GLY A 436 13.44 -24.96 11.36
N GLU A 437 12.28 -25.63 11.43
CA GLU A 437 11.49 -25.87 10.21
C GLU A 437 11.00 -24.57 9.57
N THR A 438 11.13 -24.51 8.24
CA THR A 438 10.66 -23.39 7.43
C THR A 438 9.14 -23.30 7.47
N PHE A 439 8.63 -22.10 7.73
CA PHE A 439 7.23 -21.77 7.73
C PHE A 439 6.91 -20.79 6.61
N ASP A 440 5.91 -21.15 5.81
CA ASP A 440 5.36 -20.31 4.75
C ASP A 440 3.97 -19.85 5.18
N SER A 441 3.82 -18.53 5.38
CA SER A 441 2.54 -17.91 5.68
C SER A 441 1.52 -18.19 4.59
N THR A 442 0.28 -18.45 4.99
CA THR A 442 -0.84 -18.60 4.06
C THR A 442 -1.62 -17.30 3.84
N ALA A 443 -1.25 -16.23 4.53
CA ALA A 443 -1.95 -14.95 4.47
C ALA A 443 -1.71 -14.26 3.12
N GLU A 444 -2.79 -13.79 2.49
CA GLU A 444 -2.72 -13.03 1.23
C GLU A 444 -2.78 -11.52 1.45
N VAL A 445 -3.26 -11.11 2.63
CA VAL A 445 -3.38 -9.70 3.02
C VAL A 445 -2.34 -9.40 4.07
N VAL A 446 -1.53 -8.38 3.80
CA VAL A 446 -0.49 -7.90 4.70
C VAL A 446 -0.81 -6.48 5.14
N LEU A 447 -0.95 -6.25 6.44
CA LEU A 447 -1.11 -4.93 7.03
C LEU A 447 0.25 -4.34 7.40
N VAL A 448 0.39 -3.03 7.19
CA VAL A 448 1.64 -2.30 7.40
C VAL A 448 1.33 -0.96 8.08
N GLY A 449 2.14 -0.59 9.07
CA GLY A 449 2.03 0.69 9.80
C GLY A 449 2.67 1.89 9.10
N SER A 450 2.90 1.84 7.79
CA SER A 450 3.48 2.94 7.01
C SER A 450 2.50 4.12 6.92
N GLY A 451 3.02 5.36 6.94
CA GLY A 451 2.22 6.58 6.90
C GLY A 451 1.94 7.21 8.26
N ALA A 452 2.19 6.47 9.36
CA ALA A 452 1.94 6.97 10.72
C ALA A 452 2.92 8.10 11.09
N ASP A 453 4.20 7.94 10.78
CA ASP A 453 5.22 8.95 11.07
C ASP A 453 4.99 10.24 10.27
N GLU A 454 4.58 10.13 9.01
CA GLU A 454 4.21 11.25 8.15
C GLU A 454 2.97 11.98 8.69
N LEU A 455 1.93 11.23 9.11
CA LEU A 455 0.68 11.80 9.59
C LEU A 455 0.82 12.46 10.97
N PHE A 456 1.61 11.88 11.87
CA PHE A 456 1.72 12.34 13.26
C PHE A 456 3.03 13.09 13.57
N GLY A 457 3.89 13.31 12.58
CA GLY A 457 5.19 13.95 12.77
C GLY A 457 6.14 13.11 13.65
N GLY A 458 6.15 11.79 13.44
CA GLY A 458 6.90 10.81 14.24
C GLY A 458 8.42 10.81 13.99
N TYR A 459 8.89 11.41 12.89
CA TYR A 459 10.31 11.43 12.57
C TYR A 459 11.16 12.26 13.53
N VAL A 460 12.31 11.71 13.92
CA VAL A 460 13.31 12.39 14.75
C VAL A 460 13.84 13.67 14.11
N THR A 461 13.78 13.78 12.77
CA THR A 461 14.17 14.99 12.04
C THR A 461 13.34 16.20 12.44
N HIS A 462 12.05 16.04 12.73
CA HIS A 462 11.18 17.12 13.22
C HIS A 462 11.69 17.68 14.56
N LYS A 463 11.97 16.80 15.52
CA LYS A 463 12.57 17.17 16.80
C LYS A 463 13.93 17.85 16.60
N ASN A 464 14.74 17.36 15.67
CA ASN A 464 16.04 17.92 15.38
C ASN A 464 15.94 19.30 14.72
N ALA A 465 14.99 19.53 13.81
CA ALA A 465 14.74 20.82 13.18
C ALA A 465 14.42 21.88 14.24
N TYR A 466 13.50 21.55 15.16
CA TYR A 466 13.16 22.41 16.29
C TYR A 466 14.37 22.72 17.20
N ASN A 467 15.17 21.70 17.54
CA ASN A 467 16.32 21.87 18.44
C ASN A 467 17.52 22.59 17.81
N ARG A 468 17.72 22.47 16.49
CA ARG A 468 18.84 23.10 15.77
C ARG A 468 18.62 24.59 15.54
N CYS A 469 17.37 25.05 15.46
CA CYS A 469 17.07 26.47 15.33
C CYS A 469 17.46 27.19 16.64
N ILE A 470 18.43 28.12 16.57
CA ILE A 470 18.93 28.87 17.73
C ILE A 470 18.06 30.11 18.04
N GLY A 471 17.06 30.38 17.18
CA GLY A 471 16.21 31.55 17.23
C GLY A 471 15.17 31.59 18.36
N SER A 472 14.26 32.56 18.25
CA SER A 472 13.07 32.69 19.09
C SER A 472 12.18 31.44 19.02
N HIS A 473 11.20 31.34 19.92
CA HIS A 473 10.25 30.22 19.87
C HIS A 473 9.51 30.17 18.53
N ASP A 474 9.06 31.32 18.02
CA ASP A 474 8.37 31.45 16.73
C ASP A 474 9.26 31.01 15.55
N GLU A 475 10.57 31.32 15.60
CA GLU A 475 11.54 30.88 14.58
C GLU A 475 11.75 29.35 14.62
N LYS A 476 11.73 28.74 15.82
CA LYS A 476 11.79 27.28 15.97
C LYS A 476 10.52 26.61 15.46
N GLU A 477 9.35 27.15 15.76
CA GLU A 477 8.07 26.66 15.24
C GLU A 477 8.01 26.75 13.72
N THR A 478 8.46 27.88 13.15
CA THR A 478 8.54 28.06 11.69
C THR A 478 9.48 27.02 11.06
N SER A 479 10.64 26.77 11.67
CA SER A 479 11.57 25.72 11.20
C SER A 479 10.95 24.32 11.23
N LEU A 480 10.19 24.00 12.28
CA LEU A 480 9.48 22.73 12.39
C LEU A 480 8.37 22.63 11.33
N LEU A 481 7.60 23.69 11.12
CA LEU A 481 6.54 23.73 10.10
C LEU A 481 7.08 23.57 8.68
N MET A 482 8.24 24.15 8.38
CA MET A 482 8.93 23.93 7.10
C MET A 482 9.35 22.47 6.94
N GLU A 483 9.90 21.85 7.99
CA GLU A 483 10.29 20.44 7.95
C GLU A 483 9.08 19.51 7.79
N LEU A 484 7.96 19.78 8.48
CA LEU A 484 6.71 19.03 8.33
C LEU A 484 6.17 19.10 6.90
N LYS A 485 6.29 20.25 6.23
CA LYS A 485 5.88 20.43 4.83
C LYS A 485 6.80 19.75 3.81
N ASN A 486 8.01 19.36 4.21
CA ASN A 486 8.97 18.67 3.33
C ASN A 486 8.74 17.15 3.29
N ILE A 487 7.96 16.60 4.21
CA ILE A 487 7.66 15.17 4.32
C ILE A 487 6.19 14.95 3.92
N GLY A 488 5.96 14.97 2.61
CA GLY A 488 4.63 14.87 1.98
C GLY A 488 4.46 15.92 0.90
#